data_AF-A3V1L0-F1
#
_entry.id   AF-A3V1L0-F1
#
_cell.length_a   1.000
_cell.length_b   1.000
_cell.length_c   1.000
_cell.angle_alpha   90.00
_cell.angle_beta   90.00
_cell.angle_gamma   90.00
#
_symmetry.space_group_name_H-M   'P 1'
#
loop_
_entity.id
_entity.type
_entity.pdbx_description
1 polymer ?
#
loop_
_entity_poly.entity_id
_entity_poly.type
_entity_poly.pdbx_seq_one_letter_code
_entity_poly.pdbx_strand_id
1 'polypeptide(L)'
;MPRLTLHIAPEHGRAILQDAKKTEGRMRIFLVMGAVATLAACGGGRVSGDISAACMNAGRVAASPQLCSCVQQVANQSLSDRDQARAAAFFADPQRAQDTRQSDNRSDEAFWLRYRAFADLATQVCRPVAV
;
A
#
# COMPACT_ATOMS: atom_id res chain seq x y z
N MET A 1 -52.88 5.72 32.78
CA MET A 1 -53.75 6.86 32.44
C MET A 1 -52.86 8.06 32.16
N PRO A 2 -53.13 8.89 31.14
CA PRO A 2 -52.56 8.71 29.80
C PRO A 2 -51.84 9.97 29.27
N ARG A 3 -50.93 9.82 28.30
CA ARG A 3 -51.08 10.50 27.01
C ARG A 3 -50.13 9.93 25.94
N LEU A 4 -50.75 9.21 25.00
CA LEU A 4 -50.33 9.14 23.61
C LEU A 4 -50.16 10.57 23.07
N THR A 5 -49.04 10.86 22.40
CA THR A 5 -49.13 11.54 21.10
C THR A 5 -48.03 11.04 20.17
N LEU A 6 -48.49 10.27 19.19
CA LEU A 6 -47.86 9.97 17.93
C LEU A 6 -47.63 11.29 17.16
N HIS A 7 -46.41 11.57 16.72
CA HIS A 7 -46.21 12.39 15.52
C HIS A 7 -45.08 11.81 14.67
N ILE A 8 -45.54 11.13 13.63
CA ILE A 8 -44.81 10.77 12.42
C ILE A 8 -44.72 12.04 11.57
N ALA A 9 -43.52 12.47 11.17
CA ALA A 9 -43.20 12.84 9.79
C ALA A 9 -41.78 13.46 9.65
N PRO A 10 -41.16 13.40 8.46
CA PRO A 10 -39.74 13.62 8.23
C PRO A 10 -39.44 15.03 7.66
N GLU A 11 -38.40 15.69 8.17
CA GLU A 11 -37.98 17.05 7.74
C GLU A 11 -36.91 17.03 6.62
N HIS A 12 -37.03 16.18 5.59
CA HIS A 12 -36.07 16.11 4.47
C HIS A 12 -36.29 17.18 3.36
N GLY A 13 -37.06 18.24 3.63
CA GLY A 13 -37.59 19.15 2.58
C GLY A 13 -37.07 20.59 2.57
N ARG A 14 -36.11 20.99 3.42
CA ARG A 14 -35.70 22.40 3.56
C ARG A 14 -34.27 22.75 3.12
N ALA A 15 -33.48 21.77 2.68
CA ALA A 15 -32.09 22.00 2.27
C ALA A 15 -31.93 22.53 0.83
N ILE A 16 -32.97 22.47 -0.02
CA ILE A 16 -32.81 22.67 -1.48
C ILE A 16 -33.08 24.12 -1.94
N LEU A 17 -33.61 24.98 -1.07
CA LEU A 17 -33.99 26.36 -1.44
C LEU A 17 -32.97 27.44 -1.04
N GLN A 18 -31.84 27.09 -0.43
CA GLN A 18 -30.76 28.06 -0.15
C GLN A 18 -29.74 28.22 -1.29
N ASP A 19 -29.81 27.38 -2.33
CA ASP A 19 -28.85 27.40 -3.45
C ASP A 19 -29.07 28.54 -4.45
N ALA A 20 -30.27 29.13 -4.55
CA ALA A 20 -30.59 30.06 -5.63
C ALA A 20 -30.24 31.53 -5.36
N LYS A 21 -30.03 31.97 -4.10
CA LYS A 21 -29.76 33.39 -3.77
C LYS A 21 -28.28 33.76 -3.63
N LYS A 22 -27.35 32.81 -3.66
CA LYS A 22 -25.92 33.05 -3.35
C LYS A 22 -25.03 33.15 -4.59
N THR A 23 -25.56 33.70 -5.70
CA THR A 23 -24.90 33.67 -7.01
C THR A 23 -24.55 35.05 -7.59
N GLU A 24 -24.97 36.17 -6.98
CA GLU A 24 -24.69 37.51 -7.56
C GLU A 24 -23.49 38.25 -6.96
N GLY A 25 -22.87 37.75 -5.89
CA GLY A 25 -21.81 38.48 -5.16
C GLY A 25 -20.42 37.83 -5.09
N ARG A 26 -20.19 36.67 -5.74
CA ARG A 26 -19.01 35.83 -5.47
C ARG A 26 -17.96 35.76 -6.58
N MET A 27 -18.15 36.45 -7.71
CA MET A 27 -17.22 36.38 -8.86
C MET A 27 -15.82 36.93 -8.54
N ARG A 28 -15.67 37.77 -7.50
CA ARG A 28 -14.37 38.35 -7.09
C ARG A 28 -13.62 37.54 -6.03
N ILE A 29 -14.28 36.60 -5.35
CA ILE A 29 -13.66 35.80 -4.29
C ILE A 29 -13.11 34.47 -4.85
N PHE A 30 -13.64 33.98 -5.97
CA PHE A 30 -13.17 32.73 -6.59
C PHE A 30 -11.80 32.83 -7.27
N LEU A 31 -11.28 34.03 -7.57
CA LEU A 31 -9.93 34.19 -8.14
C LEU A 31 -8.81 34.02 -7.10
N VAL A 32 -9.11 34.08 -5.80
CA VAL A 32 -8.12 33.93 -4.73
C VAL A 32 -8.23 32.57 -4.02
N MET A 33 -9.40 31.92 -4.08
CA MET A 33 -9.65 30.58 -3.53
C MET A 33 -9.43 29.44 -4.56
N GLY A 34 -8.58 29.65 -5.56
CA GLY A 34 -8.21 28.63 -6.55
C GLY A 34 -6.84 27.97 -6.32
N ALA A 35 -6.09 28.39 -5.30
CA ALA A 35 -4.65 28.10 -5.21
C ALA A 35 -4.21 27.09 -4.13
N VAL A 36 -5.12 26.44 -3.38
CA VAL A 36 -4.72 25.61 -2.21
C VAL A 36 -5.36 24.21 -2.18
N ALA A 37 -5.42 23.50 -3.32
CA ALA A 37 -6.02 22.16 -3.35
C ALA A 37 -5.25 21.10 -4.16
N THR A 38 -3.91 21.07 -4.10
CA THR A 38 -3.11 20.09 -4.87
C THR A 38 -2.11 19.22 -4.08
N LEU A 39 -2.24 19.11 -2.75
CA LEU A 39 -1.26 18.32 -1.95
C LEU A 39 -1.68 16.88 -1.60
N ALA A 40 -2.78 16.34 -2.13
CA ALA A 40 -3.27 15.00 -1.80
C ALA A 40 -2.77 13.86 -2.71
N ALA A 41 -1.58 13.96 -3.32
CA ALA A 41 -1.07 12.96 -4.28
C ALA A 41 0.17 12.16 -3.81
N CYS A 42 0.60 12.27 -2.56
CA CYS A 42 1.72 11.46 -2.03
C CYS A 42 1.21 10.18 -1.33
N GLY A 43 0.32 9.43 -1.97
CA GLY A 43 -0.12 8.11 -1.52
C GLY A 43 0.58 7.03 -2.33
N GLY A 44 1.70 6.49 -1.82
CA GLY A 44 2.44 5.40 -2.46
C GLY A 44 1.51 4.25 -2.85
N GLY A 45 1.44 3.96 -4.15
CA GLY A 45 0.60 2.88 -4.67
C GLY A 45 0.97 1.52 -4.05
N ARG A 46 -0.03 0.66 -3.90
CA ARG A 46 0.21 -0.74 -3.54
C ARG A 46 0.77 -1.45 -4.78
N VAL A 47 2.03 -1.86 -4.71
CA VAL A 47 2.68 -2.66 -5.73
C VAL A 47 2.56 -4.12 -5.32
N SER A 48 1.99 -4.92 -6.21
CA SER A 48 1.76 -6.36 -6.00
C SER A 48 2.67 -7.17 -6.91
N GLY A 49 2.93 -8.42 -6.53
CA GLY A 49 3.75 -9.37 -7.27
C GLY A 49 4.06 -10.60 -6.40
N ASP A 50 4.86 -11.52 -6.93
CA ASP A 50 5.17 -12.80 -6.28
C ASP A 50 5.81 -12.60 -4.89
N ILE A 51 6.69 -11.61 -4.74
CA ILE A 51 7.35 -11.29 -3.47
C ILE A 51 6.34 -10.66 -2.49
N SER A 52 5.50 -9.72 -2.93
CA SER A 52 4.47 -9.14 -2.05
C SER A 52 3.48 -10.19 -1.57
N ALA A 53 3.06 -11.09 -2.46
CA ALA A 53 2.14 -12.17 -2.12
C ALA A 53 2.77 -13.14 -1.12
N ALA A 54 4.02 -13.56 -1.38
CA ALA A 54 4.78 -14.43 -0.48
C ALA A 54 5.05 -13.78 0.89
N CYS A 55 5.37 -12.49 0.91
CA CYS A 55 5.57 -11.70 2.12
C CYS A 55 4.30 -11.67 3.00
N MET A 56 3.14 -11.42 2.40
CA MET A 56 1.85 -11.45 3.13
C MET A 56 1.52 -12.87 3.62
N ASN A 57 1.74 -13.88 2.77
CA ASN A 57 1.43 -15.28 3.10
C ASN A 57 2.35 -15.88 4.16
N ALA A 58 3.59 -15.38 4.29
CA ALA A 58 4.52 -15.82 5.33
C ALA A 58 4.02 -15.56 6.76
N GLY A 59 2.95 -14.77 6.92
CA GLY A 59 2.16 -14.66 8.15
C GLY A 59 2.95 -14.18 9.36
N ARG A 60 4.06 -13.46 9.13
CA ARG A 60 4.89 -12.89 10.20
C ARG A 60 4.15 -11.71 10.82
N VAL A 61 4.28 -11.50 12.13
CA VAL A 61 3.63 -10.40 12.87
C VAL A 61 3.90 -9.02 12.24
N ALA A 62 5.07 -8.84 11.63
CA ALA A 62 5.46 -7.59 10.98
C ALA A 62 4.98 -7.44 9.53
N ALA A 63 4.36 -8.47 8.92
CA ALA A 63 3.89 -8.42 7.54
C ALA A 63 2.69 -7.46 7.44
N SER A 64 2.86 -6.38 6.68
CA SER A 64 1.81 -5.40 6.39
C SER A 64 1.77 -5.11 4.89
N PRO A 65 0.62 -4.70 4.34
CA PRO A 65 0.51 -4.34 2.93
C PRO A 65 1.53 -3.28 2.50
N GLN A 66 1.84 -2.33 3.39
CA GLN A 66 2.81 -1.26 3.16
C GLN A 66 4.24 -1.82 3.08
N LEU A 67 4.63 -2.68 4.04
CA LEU A 67 5.93 -3.32 4.05
C LEU A 67 6.11 -4.20 2.81
N CYS A 68 5.16 -5.09 2.53
CA CYS A 68 5.27 -6.04 1.42
C CYS A 68 5.25 -5.33 0.05
N SER A 69 4.51 -4.22 -0.09
CA SER A 69 4.57 -3.36 -1.28
C SER A 69 5.95 -2.73 -1.46
N CYS A 70 6.58 -2.24 -0.40
CA CYS A 70 7.95 -1.71 -0.46
C CYS A 70 8.95 -2.79 -0.87
N VAL A 71 8.89 -3.97 -0.25
CA VAL A 71 9.77 -5.10 -0.56
C VAL A 71 9.61 -5.52 -2.01
N GLN A 72 8.38 -5.55 -2.54
CA GLN A 72 8.11 -5.84 -3.95
C GLN A 72 8.68 -4.77 -4.89
N GLN A 73 8.60 -3.48 -4.53
CA GLN A 73 9.21 -2.41 -5.33
C GLN A 73 10.73 -2.59 -5.41
N VAL A 74 11.39 -2.90 -4.29
CA VAL A 74 12.83 -3.18 -4.28
C VAL A 74 13.15 -4.41 -5.12
N ALA A 75 12.31 -5.46 -5.03
CA ALA A 75 12.46 -6.66 -5.86
C ALA A 75 12.37 -6.34 -7.37
N ASN A 76 11.41 -5.52 -7.79
CA ASN A 76 11.25 -5.11 -9.19
C ASN A 76 12.46 -4.34 -9.73
N GLN A 77 13.20 -3.66 -8.86
CA GLN A 77 14.41 -2.92 -9.24
C GLN A 77 15.67 -3.79 -9.23
N SER A 78 15.67 -4.87 -8.45
CA SER A 78 16.88 -5.63 -8.10
C SER A 78 16.92 -7.04 -8.70
N LEU A 79 15.76 -7.63 -9.01
CA LEU A 79 15.60 -9.02 -9.40
C LEU A 79 14.79 -9.13 -10.69
N SER A 80 15.19 -10.07 -11.56
CA SER A 80 14.38 -10.49 -12.70
C SER A 80 13.14 -11.25 -12.23
N ASP A 81 12.09 -11.37 -13.06
CA ASP A 81 10.87 -12.10 -12.71
C ASP A 81 11.16 -13.57 -12.30
N ARG A 82 12.13 -14.21 -12.97
CA ARG A 82 12.57 -15.56 -12.59
C ARG A 82 13.23 -15.58 -11.22
N ASP A 83 14.09 -14.60 -10.92
CA ASP A 83 14.73 -14.48 -9.61
C ASP A 83 13.68 -14.16 -8.52
N GLN A 84 12.67 -13.35 -8.83
CA GLN A 84 11.56 -13.06 -7.92
C GLN A 84 10.74 -14.31 -7.59
N ALA A 85 10.37 -15.12 -8.60
CA ALA A 85 9.66 -16.39 -8.36
C ALA A 85 10.50 -17.35 -7.50
N ARG A 86 11.81 -17.44 -7.75
CA ARG A 86 12.73 -18.24 -6.92
C ARG A 86 12.82 -17.72 -5.49
N ALA A 87 12.96 -16.41 -5.30
CA ALA A 87 13.03 -15.78 -3.99
C ALA A 87 11.70 -15.88 -3.23
N ALA A 88 10.55 -15.80 -3.91
CA ALA A 88 9.22 -16.01 -3.34
C ALA A 88 9.09 -17.40 -2.71
N ALA A 89 9.69 -18.43 -3.33
CA ALA A 89 9.71 -19.78 -2.77
C ALA A 89 10.45 -19.88 -1.42
N PHE A 90 11.40 -18.99 -1.13
CA PHE A 90 12.12 -18.99 0.16
C PHE A 90 11.23 -18.57 1.34
N PHE A 91 10.19 -17.78 1.09
CA PHE A 91 9.24 -17.40 2.14
C PHE A 91 8.37 -18.58 2.58
N ALA A 92 8.02 -19.47 1.63
CA ALA A 92 7.26 -20.68 1.91
C ALA A 92 8.15 -21.80 2.48
N ASP A 93 9.39 -21.91 2.00
CA ASP A 93 10.34 -22.93 2.40
C ASP A 93 11.72 -22.30 2.67
N PRO A 94 11.99 -21.90 3.93
CA PRO A 94 13.26 -21.30 4.32
C PRO A 94 14.48 -22.20 4.08
N GLN A 95 14.30 -23.53 3.99
CA GLN A 95 15.41 -24.45 3.75
C GLN A 95 16.02 -24.24 2.36
N ARG A 96 15.21 -23.89 1.35
CA ARG A 96 15.69 -23.58 -0.01
C ARG A 96 16.69 -22.43 -0.04
N ALA A 97 16.54 -21.46 0.86
CA ALA A 97 17.51 -20.37 0.99
C ALA A 97 18.84 -20.87 1.56
N GLN A 98 18.79 -21.78 2.55
CA GLN A 98 19.99 -22.40 3.13
C GLN A 98 20.70 -23.31 2.13
N ASP A 99 19.94 -24.10 1.35
CA ASP A 99 20.49 -24.97 0.32
C ASP A 99 21.14 -24.13 -0.79
N THR A 100 20.47 -23.07 -1.24
CA THR A 100 21.01 -22.15 -2.23
C THR A 100 22.29 -21.46 -1.74
N ARG A 101 22.35 -21.07 -0.46
CA ARG A 101 23.53 -20.43 0.14
C ARG A 101 24.74 -21.36 0.22
N GLN A 102 24.50 -22.66 0.43
CA GLN A 102 25.53 -23.68 0.61
C GLN A 102 25.87 -24.43 -0.68
N SER A 103 25.16 -24.15 -1.77
CA SER A 103 25.36 -24.81 -3.06
C SER A 103 26.67 -24.37 -3.71
N ASP A 104 27.45 -25.34 -4.20
CA ASP A 104 28.64 -25.11 -5.02
C ASP A 104 28.30 -24.85 -6.52
N ASN A 105 27.01 -24.72 -6.85
CA ASN A 105 26.57 -24.45 -8.21
C ASN A 105 26.68 -22.95 -8.54
N ARG A 106 27.45 -22.63 -9.60
CA ARG A 106 27.62 -21.26 -10.11
C ARG A 106 26.32 -20.48 -10.33
N SER A 107 25.24 -21.12 -10.78
CA SER A 107 23.96 -20.41 -10.97
C SER A 107 23.30 -20.03 -9.65
N ASP A 108 23.49 -20.85 -8.61
CA ASP A 108 22.99 -20.60 -7.27
C ASP A 108 23.78 -19.50 -6.59
N GLU A 109 25.11 -19.53 -6.71
CA GLU A 109 26.00 -18.46 -6.24
C GLU A 109 25.64 -17.11 -6.87
N ALA A 110 25.46 -17.08 -8.19
CA ALA A 110 25.11 -15.86 -8.91
C ALA A 110 23.75 -15.32 -8.49
N PHE A 111 22.75 -16.19 -8.34
CA PHE A 111 21.44 -15.81 -7.81
C PHE A 111 21.56 -15.31 -6.36
N TRP A 112 22.33 -16.00 -5.51
CA TRP A 112 22.50 -15.65 -4.11
C TRP A 112 23.14 -14.27 -3.92
N LEU A 113 24.07 -13.89 -4.79
CA LEU A 113 24.63 -12.54 -4.83
C LEU A 113 23.55 -11.48 -5.08
N ARG A 114 22.69 -11.67 -6.09
CA ARG A 114 21.58 -10.75 -6.39
C ARG A 114 20.54 -10.72 -5.28
N TYR A 115 20.17 -11.90 -4.75
CA TYR A 115 19.22 -12.03 -3.65
C TYR A 115 19.70 -11.28 -2.40
N ARG A 116 20.98 -11.41 -2.03
CA ARG A 116 21.56 -10.66 -0.90
C ARG A 116 21.50 -9.15 -1.12
N ALA A 117 21.91 -8.67 -2.30
CA ALA A 117 21.85 -7.25 -2.61
C ALA A 117 20.41 -6.70 -2.51
N PHE A 118 19.42 -7.46 -3.01
CA PHE A 118 18.01 -7.16 -2.83
C PHE A 118 17.61 -7.09 -1.35
N ALA A 119 17.96 -8.10 -0.55
CA ALA A 119 17.57 -8.21 0.85
C ALA A 119 18.20 -7.10 1.71
N ASP A 120 19.47 -6.78 1.44
CA ASP A 120 20.21 -5.70 2.10
C ASP A 120 19.56 -4.35 1.81
N LEU A 121 19.23 -4.08 0.54
CA LEU A 121 18.54 -2.85 0.15
C LEU A 121 17.14 -2.77 0.77
N ALA A 122 16.37 -3.86 0.72
CA ALA A 122 15.04 -3.92 1.31
C ALA A 122 15.07 -3.63 2.82
N THR A 123 16.06 -4.14 3.54
CA THR A 123 16.25 -3.88 4.98
C THR A 123 16.58 -2.41 5.27
N GLN A 124 17.33 -1.75 4.38
CA GLN A 124 17.70 -0.35 4.53
C GLN A 124 16.52 0.60 4.29
N VAL A 125 15.66 0.29 3.32
CA VAL A 125 14.63 1.24 2.84
C VAL A 125 13.21 0.91 3.32
N CYS A 126 12.90 -0.36 3.56
CA CYS A 126 11.57 -0.78 3.96
C CYS A 126 11.45 -0.89 5.48
N ARG A 127 10.46 -0.20 6.05
CA ARG A 127 10.23 -0.19 7.50
C ARG A 127 9.03 -1.07 7.86
N PRO A 128 9.19 -2.09 8.71
CA PRO A 128 8.05 -2.78 9.29
C PRO A 128 7.26 -1.81 10.18
N VAL A 129 5.95 -1.93 10.17
CA VAL A 129 5.09 -1.18 11.10
C VAL A 129 5.27 -1.84 12.48
N ALA A 130 5.59 -1.04 13.51
CA ALA A 130 5.58 -1.54 14.88
C ALA A 130 4.12 -1.83 15.26
N VAL A 131 3.84 -3.10 15.55
CA VAL A 131 2.55 -3.57 16.09
C VAL A 131 2.65 -3.63 17.60
#